data_AF-A0AAV5AUK4-F1
#
_entry.id   AF-A0AAV5AUK4-F1
#
_cell.length_a   1.000
_cell.length_b   1.000
_cell.length_c   1.000
_cell.angle_alpha   90.00
_cell.angle_beta   90.00
_cell.angle_gamma   90.00
#
_symmetry.space_group_name_H-M   'P 1'
#
loop_
_entity.id
_entity.type
_entity.pdbx_description
1 polymer ?
#
loop_
_entity_poly.entity_id
_entity_poly.type
_entity_poly.pdbx_seq_one_letter_code
_entity_poly.pdbx_strand_id
1 'polypeptide(L)'
;MNKYVILNVTENTKNVSEVAKQHPAIEFETINNIEQAIEKLHNLSANVIFIDESISEEDTEKIQKIGTLLHPDVTIRLVDFNNQNEYDQLVVTLRKEYFKQKMTRYTFEDNPNLNNPFLNLDKTNIFN
;
A
#
# COMPACT_ATOMS: atom_id res chain seq x y z
N MET A 1 -2.04 4.34 14.28
CA MET A 1 -2.48 3.76 12.99
C MET A 1 -1.23 3.46 12.18
N ASN A 2 -0.99 2.21 11.77
CA ASN A 2 0.08 1.92 10.82
C ASN A 2 -0.27 2.61 9.50
N LYS A 3 0.55 3.58 9.08
CA LYS A 3 0.38 4.28 7.81
C LYS A 3 0.55 3.30 6.66
N TYR A 4 -0.12 3.59 5.55
CA TYR A 4 0.10 2.87 4.30
C TYR A 4 1.31 3.50 3.62
N VAL A 5 2.37 2.72 3.42
CA VAL A 5 3.67 3.20 2.94
C VAL A 5 3.92 2.67 1.54
N ILE A 6 4.25 3.57 0.61
CA ILE A 6 4.62 3.26 -0.76
C ILE A 6 6.06 3.71 -0.98
N LEU A 7 6.93 2.79 -1.37
CA LEU A 7 8.27 3.07 -1.85
C LEU A 7 8.25 3.16 -3.38
N ASN A 8 8.66 4.30 -3.93
CA ASN A 8 8.75 4.54 -5.36
C ASN A 8 10.22 4.54 -5.78
N VAL A 9 10.58 3.66 -6.71
CA VAL A 9 11.92 3.59 -7.28
C VAL A 9 11.86 4.18 -8.68
N THR A 10 12.11 5.48 -8.79
CA THR A 10 11.97 6.27 -10.03
C THR A 10 12.77 7.58 -9.95
N GLU A 11 13.23 8.06 -11.10
CA GLU A 11 13.75 9.43 -11.25
C GLU A 11 12.62 10.46 -11.42
N ASN A 12 11.42 10.05 -11.82
CA ASN A 12 10.26 10.92 -12.08
C ASN A 12 9.55 11.31 -10.76
N THR A 13 10.23 12.16 -9.99
CA THR A 13 9.73 12.66 -8.70
C THR A 13 8.53 13.61 -8.81
N LYS A 14 8.32 14.23 -9.98
CA LYS A 14 7.25 15.21 -10.19
C LYS A 14 5.87 14.55 -10.03
N ASN A 15 5.62 13.48 -10.76
CA ASN A 15 4.33 12.81 -10.75
C ASN A 15 4.06 12.13 -9.39
N VAL A 16 5.11 11.61 -8.75
CA VAL A 16 5.01 11.11 -7.36
C VAL A 16 4.54 12.20 -6.41
N SER A 17 5.12 13.40 -6.49
CA SER A 17 4.74 14.55 -5.64
C SER A 17 3.29 14.99 -5.88
N GLU A 18 2.83 14.99 -7.13
CA GLU A 18 1.46 15.38 -7.47
C GLU A 18 0.43 14.39 -6.93
N VAL A 19 0.67 13.09 -7.08
CA VAL A 19 -0.20 12.04 -6.50
C VAL A 19 -0.13 12.05 -4.98
N ALA A 20 1.04 12.27 -4.38
CA ALA A 20 1.17 12.35 -2.92
C ALA A 20 0.32 13.46 -2.30
N LYS A 21 0.17 14.61 -2.98
CA LYS A 21 -0.73 15.70 -2.54
C LYS A 21 -2.19 15.29 -2.53
N GLN A 22 -2.60 14.39 -3.42
CA GLN A 22 -3.98 13.91 -3.52
C GLN A 22 -4.28 12.84 -2.45
N HIS A 23 -3.26 12.16 -1.93
CA HIS A 23 -3.39 11.08 -0.94
C HIS A 23 -2.61 11.35 0.35
N PRO A 24 -2.98 12.37 1.15
CA PRO A 24 -2.22 12.77 2.35
C PRO A 24 -2.19 11.72 3.47
N ALA A 25 -3.03 10.67 3.38
CA ALA A 25 -3.06 9.56 4.31
C ALA A 25 -2.08 8.43 3.96
N ILE A 26 -1.37 8.53 2.84
CA ILE A 26 -0.36 7.59 2.37
C ILE A 26 1.01 8.25 2.55
N GLU A 27 1.98 7.47 3.01
CA GLU A 27 3.37 7.89 3.08
C GLU A 27 4.08 7.46 1.79
N PHE A 28 4.61 8.43 1.05
CA PHE A 28 5.34 8.19 -0.19
C PHE A 28 6.82 8.42 0.08
N GLU A 29 7.61 7.37 -0.06
CA GLU A 29 9.07 7.44 -0.11
C GLU A 29 9.49 7.33 -1.57
N THR A 30 10.47 8.13 -2.00
CA THR A 30 10.97 8.11 -3.38
C THR A 30 12.48 7.97 -3.38
N ILE A 31 12.97 7.06 -4.20
CA ILE A 31 14.39 6.74 -4.36
C ILE A 31 14.66 6.60 -5.86
N ASN A 32 15.82 7.06 -6.33
CA ASN A 32 16.14 7.12 -7.76
C ASN A 32 17.03 5.98 -8.26
N ASN A 33 17.44 5.04 -7.40
CA ASN A 33 18.21 3.86 -7.78
C ASN A 33 17.89 2.65 -6.88
N ILE A 34 18.27 1.47 -7.37
CA ILE A 34 17.86 0.20 -6.78
C ILE A 34 18.68 -0.15 -5.54
N GLU A 35 19.96 0.19 -5.50
CA GLU A 35 20.84 -0.01 -4.34
C GLU A 35 20.29 0.71 -3.11
N GLN A 36 19.95 1.98 -3.24
CA GLN A 36 19.35 2.75 -2.16
C GLN A 36 17.96 2.23 -1.78
N ALA A 37 17.19 1.71 -2.75
CA ALA A 37 15.89 1.12 -2.47
C ALA A 37 16.04 -0.13 -1.60
N ILE A 38 17.03 -0.99 -1.90
CA ILE A 38 17.36 -2.17 -1.10
C ILE A 38 17.79 -1.78 0.32
N GLU A 39 18.69 -0.80 0.46
CA GLU A 39 19.12 -0.32 1.78
C GLU A 39 17.94 0.25 2.59
N LYS A 40 17.04 0.98 1.92
CA LYS A 40 15.85 1.53 2.56
C LYS A 40 14.90 0.45 3.05
N LEU A 41 14.72 -0.63 2.28
CA LEU A 41 13.84 -1.75 2.66
C LEU A 41 14.25 -2.42 3.98
N HIS A 42 15.53 -2.37 4.36
CA HIS A 42 15.97 -2.87 5.66
C HIS A 42 15.33 -2.11 6.83
N ASN A 43 15.09 -0.81 6.67
CA ASN A 43 14.62 0.08 7.73
C ASN A 43 13.17 0.56 7.52
N LEU A 44 12.60 0.32 6.35
CA LEU A 44 11.26 0.73 5.96
C LEU A 44 10.37 -0.48 5.72
N SER A 45 9.30 -0.61 6.50
CA SER A 45 8.24 -1.57 6.23
C SER A 45 7.27 -1.02 5.18
N ALA A 46 7.69 -1.08 3.92
CA ALA A 46 6.84 -0.69 2.79
C ALA A 46 5.69 -1.68 2.61
N ASN A 47 4.49 -1.18 2.30
CA ASN A 47 3.37 -2.03 1.89
C ASN A 47 3.42 -2.31 0.39
N VAL A 48 3.88 -1.34 -0.38
CA VAL A 48 4.04 -1.44 -1.83
C VAL A 48 5.40 -0.89 -2.24
N ILE A 49 6.01 -1.54 -3.22
CA ILE A 49 7.16 -1.05 -3.97
C ILE A 49 6.72 -0.87 -5.42
N PHE A 50 6.74 0.37 -5.89
CA PHE A 50 6.58 0.70 -7.30
C PHE A 50 7.95 0.92 -7.92
N ILE A 51 8.21 0.24 -9.03
CA ILE A 51 9.48 0.29 -9.76
C ILE A 51 9.18 0.89 -11.13
N ASP A 52 9.94 1.90 -11.51
CA ASP A 52 9.81 2.52 -12.83
C ASP A 52 10.10 1.50 -13.94
N GLU A 53 9.27 1.47 -14.97
CA GLU A 53 9.46 0.56 -16.12
C GLU A 53 10.74 0.84 -16.92
N SER A 54 11.36 2.01 -16.75
CA SER A 54 12.64 2.35 -17.34
C SER A 54 13.84 1.69 -16.65
N ILE A 55 13.66 1.12 -15.45
CA ILE A 55 14.71 0.40 -14.73
C ILE A 55 14.99 -0.94 -15.41
N SER A 56 16.25 -1.36 -15.40
CA SER A 56 16.66 -2.62 -16.03
C SER A 56 15.93 -3.83 -15.45
N GLU A 57 15.72 -4.86 -16.28
CA GLU A 57 15.10 -6.12 -15.84
C GLU A 57 15.94 -6.80 -14.75
N GLU A 58 17.27 -6.77 -14.88
CA GLU A 58 18.20 -7.33 -13.88
C GLU A 58 18.03 -6.65 -12.51
N ASP A 59 17.96 -5.32 -12.47
CA ASP A 59 17.79 -4.58 -11.23
C ASP A 59 16.38 -4.76 -10.65
N THR A 60 15.37 -4.85 -11.51
CA THR A 60 13.99 -5.14 -11.14
C THR A 60 13.89 -6.50 -10.46
N GLU A 61 14.51 -7.54 -11.03
CA GLU A 61 14.53 -8.87 -10.41
C GLU A 61 15.26 -8.86 -9.06
N LYS A 62 16.35 -8.10 -8.96
CA LYS A 62 17.16 -7.98 -7.74
C LYS A 62 16.33 -7.42 -6.58
N ILE A 63 15.63 -6.30 -6.80
CA ILE A 63 14.77 -5.72 -5.75
C ILE A 63 13.54 -6.60 -5.47
N GLN A 64 13.00 -7.30 -6.47
CA GLN A 64 11.88 -8.23 -6.24
C GLN A 64 12.28 -9.38 -5.31
N LYS A 65 13.43 -10.02 -5.58
CA LYS A 65 13.97 -11.11 -4.75
C LYS A 65 14.26 -10.62 -3.32
N ILE A 66 14.94 -9.49 -3.18
CA ILE A 66 15.30 -8.96 -1.86
C ILE A 66 14.08 -8.45 -1.10
N GLY A 67 13.19 -7.70 -1.77
CA GLY A 67 11.98 -7.14 -1.18
C GLY A 67 11.05 -8.21 -0.61
N THR A 68 10.84 -9.31 -1.36
CA THR A 68 10.02 -10.44 -0.90
C THR A 68 10.67 -11.26 0.21
N LEU A 69 12.01 -11.35 0.26
CA LEU A 69 12.73 -11.99 1.37
C LEU A 69 12.62 -11.18 2.67
N LEU A 70 12.74 -9.85 2.59
CA LEU A 70 12.68 -8.97 3.76
C LEU A 70 11.25 -8.73 4.25
N HIS A 71 10.31 -8.58 3.32
CA HIS A 71 8.90 -8.28 3.59
C HIS A 71 8.01 -9.20 2.77
N PRO A 72 7.68 -10.42 3.24
CA PRO A 72 6.92 -11.41 2.47
C PRO A 72 5.55 -10.94 1.98
N ASP A 73 4.95 -9.97 2.67
CA ASP A 73 3.64 -9.41 2.35
C ASP A 73 3.72 -8.15 1.46
N VAL A 74 4.91 -7.73 1.02
CA VAL A 74 5.06 -6.52 0.19
C VAL A 74 4.52 -6.77 -1.21
N THR A 75 3.73 -5.81 -1.72
CA THR A 75 3.29 -5.84 -3.11
C THR A 75 4.31 -5.11 -3.98
N ILE A 76 4.80 -5.76 -5.04
CA ILE A 76 5.75 -5.15 -5.97
C ILE A 76 5.10 -5.03 -7.35
N ARG A 77 5.22 -3.86 -7.99
CA ARG A 77 4.66 -3.60 -9.34
C ARG A 77 5.60 -2.71 -10.16
N LEU A 78 5.71 -3.03 -11.45
CA LEU A 78 6.24 -2.13 -12.45
C LEU A 78 5.20 -1.05 -12.78
N VAL A 79 5.64 0.18 -12.97
CA VAL A 79 4.78 1.35 -13.20
C VAL A 79 5.41 2.28 -14.22
N ASP A 80 4.64 2.74 -15.21
CA ASP A 80 4.98 3.93 -15.99
C ASP A 80 4.68 5.19 -15.18
N PHE A 81 5.71 5.81 -14.61
CA PHE A 81 5.55 7.04 -13.85
C PHE A 81 5.21 8.24 -14.73
N ASN A 82 5.33 8.16 -16.06
CA ASN A 82 4.89 9.23 -16.96
C ASN A 82 3.36 9.26 -17.11
N ASN A 83 2.69 8.12 -16.96
CA ASN A 83 1.24 8.03 -16.95
C ASN A 83 0.66 8.26 -15.53
N GLN A 84 0.57 9.54 -15.13
CA GLN A 84 0.10 9.93 -13.81
C GLN A 84 -1.30 9.36 -13.44
N ASN A 85 -2.22 9.27 -14.40
CA ASN A 85 -3.57 8.77 -14.14
C ASN A 85 -3.55 7.27 -13.80
N GLU A 86 -2.76 6.49 -14.53
CA GLU A 86 -2.60 5.06 -14.24
C GLU A 86 -1.91 4.84 -12.89
N TYR A 87 -0.84 5.59 -12.62
CA TYR A 87 -0.15 5.55 -11.33
C TYR A 87 -1.09 5.90 -10.16
N ASP A 88 -1.91 6.94 -10.28
CA ASP A 88 -2.91 7.30 -9.26
C ASP A 88 -3.95 6.18 -9.04
N GLN A 89 -4.45 5.59 -10.11
CA GLN A 89 -5.40 4.47 -10.03
C GLN A 89 -4.80 3.25 -9.32
N LEU A 90 -3.53 2.95 -9.56
CA LEU A 90 -2.81 1.87 -8.88
C LEU A 90 -2.68 2.15 -7.37
N VAL A 91 -2.31 3.38 -7.00
CA VAL A 91 -2.24 3.83 -5.60
C VAL A 91 -3.58 3.61 -4.89
N VAL A 92 -4.68 4.07 -5.50
CA VAL A 92 -6.04 3.94 -4.94
C VAL A 92 -6.44 2.48 -4.81
N THR A 93 -6.17 1.67 -5.83
CA THR A 93 -6.56 0.25 -5.89
C THR A 93 -5.85 -0.55 -4.81
N LEU A 94 -4.53 -0.46 -4.74
CA LEU A 94 -3.74 -1.22 -3.77
C LEU A 94 -4.04 -0.78 -2.33
N ARG A 95 -4.27 0.52 -2.11
CA ARG A 95 -4.72 1.01 -0.79
C ARG A 95 -6.03 0.34 -0.38
N LYS A 96 -7.04 0.32 -1.27
CA LYS A 96 -8.34 -0.34 -0.98
C LYS A 96 -8.17 -1.82 -0.67
N GLU A 97 -7.34 -2.53 -1.43
CA GLU A 97 -7.04 -3.95 -1.20
C GLU A 97 -6.39 -4.18 0.16
N TYR A 98 -5.38 -3.38 0.52
CA TYR A 98 -4.74 -3.44 1.83
C TYR A 98 -5.74 -3.20 2.98
N PHE A 99 -6.61 -2.19 2.86
CA PHE A 99 -7.66 -1.95 3.85
C PHE A 99 -8.62 -3.14 3.95
N LYS A 100 -9.04 -3.71 2.82
CA LYS A 100 -9.93 -4.89 2.80
C LYS A 100 -9.27 -6.07 3.50
N GLN A 101 -8.01 -6.39 3.18
CA GLN A 101 -7.27 -7.48 3.81
C GLN A 101 -7.14 -7.29 5.32
N LYS A 102 -6.87 -6.07 5.78
CA LYS A 102 -6.87 -5.77 7.22
C LYS A 102 -8.22 -5.97 7.86
N MET A 103 -9.30 -5.49 7.23
CA MET A 103 -10.68 -5.63 7.74
C MET A 103 -11.13 -7.10 7.78
N THR A 104 -10.70 -7.94 6.82
CA THR A 104 -11.02 -9.38 6.83
C THR A 104 -10.22 -10.18 7.86
N ARG A 105 -9.09 -9.64 8.34
CA ARG A 105 -8.31 -10.23 9.45
C ARG A 105 -8.84 -9.82 10.83
N TYR A 106 -9.79 -8.88 10.93
CA TYR A 106 -10.53 -8.65 12.17
C TYR A 106 -11.52 -9.79 12.38
N THR A 107 -11.33 -10.55 13.46
CA THR A 107 -12.37 -11.46 13.94
C THR A 107 -13.40 -10.66 14.75
N PHE A 108 -14.66 -11.11 14.80
CA PHE A 108 -15.70 -10.47 15.60
C PHE A 108 -15.33 -10.33 17.09
N GLU A 109 -14.36 -11.11 17.56
CA GLU A 109 -13.88 -11.11 18.95
C GLU A 109 -13.03 -9.87 19.31
N ASP A 110 -12.52 -9.14 18.32
CA ASP A 110 -11.64 -7.96 18.51
C ASP A 110 -12.40 -6.63 18.66
N ASN A 111 -13.74 -6.66 18.65
CA ASN A 111 -14.57 -5.47 18.79
C ASN A 111 -15.33 -5.45 20.14
N PRO A 112 -14.82 -4.78 21.18
CA PRO A 112 -15.48 -4.70 22.48
C PRO A 112 -16.84 -3.98 22.43
N ASN A 113 -17.15 -3.25 21.34
CA ASN A 113 -18.43 -2.57 21.17
C ASN A 113 -19.52 -3.42 20.51
N LEU A 114 -19.20 -4.59 19.94
CA LEU A 114 -20.20 -5.53 19.42
C LEU A 114 -20.78 -6.46 20.49
N ASN A 115 -20.15 -6.51 21.67
CA ASN A 115 -20.66 -7.21 22.85
C ASN A 115 -21.57 -6.32 23.72
N ASN A 116 -22.06 -5.20 23.16
CA ASN A 116 -22.97 -4.30 23.85
C ASN A 116 -24.42 -4.77 23.64
N PRO A 117 -25.09 -5.36 24.65
CA PRO A 117 -26.46 -5.86 24.51
C PRO A 117 -27.49 -4.76 24.17
N PHE A 118 -27.12 -3.48 24.29
CA PHE A 118 -27.99 -2.35 23.95
C PHE A 118 -28.04 -2.00 22.44
N LEU A 119 -27.17 -2.57 21.61
CA LEU A 119 -27.21 -2.39 20.14
C LEU A 119 -28.06 -3.45 19.41
N ASN A 120 -28.58 -4.45 20.13
CA ASN A 120 -29.48 -5.48 19.62
C ASN A 120 -30.98 -5.16 19.88
N LEU A 121 -31.35 -3.88 19.92
CA LEU A 121 -32.73 -3.45 20.20
C LEU A 121 -33.54 -3.06 18.95
N ASP A 122 -33.15 -3.51 17.75
CA ASP A 122 -33.98 -3.37 16.53
C ASP A 122 -34.35 -4.72 15.89
N LYS A 123 -34.55 -5.76 16.73
CA LYS A 123 -35.21 -7.00 16.31
C LYS A 123 -36.63 -7.14 16.86
N THR A 124 -37.34 -6.03 17.04
CA THR A 124 -38.77 -6.03 17.37
C THR A 124 -39.57 -5.43 16.22
N ASN A 125 -40.21 -6.34 15.49
CA ASN A 125 -41.41 -6.17 14.66
C ASN A 125 -41.28 -5.42 13.32
N ILE A 126 -40.87 -6.16 12.29
CA ILE A 126 -41.32 -5.90 10.90
C ILE A 126 -42.11 -7.12 10.40
N PHE A 127 -43.17 -7.48 11.12
CA PHE A 127 -44.32 -8.23 10.58
C PHE A 127 -45.54 -7.83 11.41
N ASN A 128 -46.24 -6.80 10.94
CA ASN A 128 -47.68 -6.63 11.07
C ASN A 128 -48.16 -5.89 9.83
#